data_AF-A0A7W1VSQ0-F1
#
_entry.id   AF-A0A7W1VSQ0-F1
#
_cell.length_a   1.000
_cell.length_b   1.000
_cell.length_c   1.000
_cell.angle_alpha   90.00
_cell.angle_beta   90.00
_cell.angle_gamma   90.00
#
_symmetry.space_group_name_H-M   'P 1'
#
loop_
_entity.id
_entity.type
_entity.pdbx_description
1 polymer ?
#
loop_
_entity_poly.entity_id
_entity_poly.type
_entity_poly.pdbx_seq_one_letter_code
_entity_poly.pdbx_strand_id
1 'polypeptide(L)'
;MLRLILATILVSASFWTHAAELRFDFGKHEVGSAPSNFVSTVSGLGEAGVWKIVEDDVPSAFAPLSPNATPSSTKRRVLAQTSKDTTDEHFPLLIYNNEVFGDFTVTTRFKCISGEKAQMAGLVFRYQDEDNFYVVRASASGNTFRFYKVVGGQRSTPIGPEIQIPGGTWHDLSVTCKGNQIRCSLNGKEAIPMLTDNSFMAGKIGFWTKSDAVSYFSDTHIEYTPREPIAQKVVRDMMIRYPRLLGLKITAFKASDALQVIASSNESEMGKAGSKTEASVIKEDQFYTAKGKESITVYLPLRDRNGETIAALSIKLKSFVGQTESNALARSLPINKEIAARIQEAKHLFE
;
A
#
# COMPACT_ATOMS: atom_id res chain seq x y z
N MET A 1 24.42 -49.07 -31.57
CA MET A 1 24.61 -48.24 -30.35
C MET A 1 23.82 -46.96 -30.53
N LEU A 2 22.67 -46.80 -29.88
CA LEU A 2 21.90 -45.56 -29.91
C LEU A 2 21.60 -45.18 -28.45
N ARG A 3 22.32 -44.16 -27.95
CA ARG A 3 22.14 -43.61 -26.59
C ARG A 3 20.97 -42.62 -26.64
N LEU A 4 19.87 -42.93 -25.96
CA LEU A 4 18.82 -41.96 -25.64
C LEU A 4 19.34 -41.05 -24.52
N ILE A 5 19.48 -39.76 -24.81
CA ILE A 5 19.72 -38.71 -23.80
C ILE A 5 18.35 -38.15 -23.42
N LEU A 6 17.91 -38.44 -22.20
CA LEU A 6 16.68 -37.90 -21.62
C LEU A 6 16.99 -36.50 -21.08
N ALA A 7 16.62 -35.45 -21.81
CA ALA A 7 16.74 -34.07 -21.35
C ALA A 7 15.57 -33.76 -20.39
N THR A 8 15.90 -33.58 -19.11
CA THR A 8 14.94 -33.16 -18.09
C THR A 8 14.66 -31.66 -18.27
N ILE A 9 13.46 -31.32 -18.73
CA ILE A 9 13.00 -29.93 -18.81
C ILE A 9 12.65 -29.47 -17.39
N LEU A 10 13.54 -28.66 -16.79
CA LEU A 10 13.20 -27.86 -15.61
C LEU A 10 12.22 -26.77 -16.07
N VAL A 11 10.92 -26.95 -15.81
CA VAL A 11 9.96 -25.87 -15.93
C VAL A 11 10.13 -24.97 -14.70
N SER A 12 10.95 -23.93 -14.83
CA SER A 12 10.96 -22.82 -13.89
C SER A 12 9.63 -22.07 -14.03
N ALA A 13 8.70 -22.30 -13.10
CA ALA A 13 7.52 -21.47 -12.97
C ALA A 13 7.97 -20.09 -12.48
N SER A 14 8.22 -19.18 -13.42
CA SER A 14 8.37 -17.76 -13.12
C SER A 14 7.04 -17.27 -12.57
N PHE A 15 6.96 -17.07 -11.26
CA PHE A 15 5.83 -16.41 -10.63
C PHE A 15 5.79 -14.98 -11.15
N TRP A 16 4.84 -14.68 -12.02
CA TRP A 16 4.49 -13.32 -12.38
C TRP A 16 3.88 -12.68 -11.13
N THR A 17 4.68 -11.94 -10.37
CA THR A 17 4.15 -10.96 -9.43
C THR A 17 3.40 -9.94 -10.27
N HIS A 18 2.06 -10.02 -10.26
CA HIS A 18 1.23 -9.06 -10.96
C HIS A 18 1.39 -7.72 -10.24
N ALA A 19 1.90 -6.70 -10.94
CA ALA A 19 1.88 -5.33 -10.45
C ALA A 19 0.41 -4.90 -10.32
N ALA A 20 0.01 -4.47 -9.13
CA ALA A 20 -1.27 -3.83 -8.91
C ALA A 20 -1.17 -2.34 -9.23
N GLU A 21 -2.31 -1.76 -9.61
CA GLU A 21 -2.43 -0.36 -9.99
C GLU A 21 -3.42 0.35 -9.08
N LEU A 22 -3.04 1.54 -8.61
CA LEU A 22 -3.87 2.43 -7.82
C LEU A 22 -3.83 3.83 -8.43
N ARG A 23 -4.99 4.38 -8.76
CA ARG A 23 -5.14 5.75 -9.27
C ARG A 23 -5.93 6.60 -8.29
N PHE A 24 -5.46 7.81 -8.04
CA PHE A 24 -6.22 8.79 -7.28
C PHE A 24 -7.10 9.61 -8.21
N ASP A 25 -8.37 9.24 -8.26
CA ASP A 25 -9.38 9.89 -9.09
C ASP A 25 -10.05 11.05 -8.33
N PHE A 26 -9.40 12.21 -8.36
CA PHE A 26 -9.91 13.44 -7.77
C PHE A 26 -11.22 13.93 -8.41
N GLY A 27 -11.56 13.45 -9.61
CA GLY A 27 -12.81 13.76 -10.31
C GLY A 27 -14.07 13.33 -9.57
N LYS A 28 -13.98 12.27 -8.76
CA LYS A 28 -15.10 11.71 -7.99
C LYS A 28 -15.45 12.49 -6.73
N HIS A 29 -14.62 13.44 -6.33
CA HIS A 29 -14.79 14.19 -5.10
C HIS A 29 -15.39 15.57 -5.37
N GLU A 30 -16.16 16.10 -4.42
CA GLU A 30 -16.77 17.42 -4.55
C GLU A 30 -15.74 18.54 -4.37
N VAL A 31 -15.90 19.64 -5.10
CA VAL A 31 -15.04 20.83 -4.94
C VAL A 31 -15.17 21.37 -3.51
N GLY A 32 -14.04 21.70 -2.89
CA GLY A 32 -13.95 22.16 -1.51
C GLY A 32 -13.85 21.04 -0.46
N SER A 33 -14.16 19.79 -0.83
CA SER A 33 -14.04 18.63 0.06
C SER A 33 -12.60 18.10 0.15
N ALA A 34 -12.27 17.41 1.24
CA ALA A 34 -11.04 16.63 1.35
C ALA A 34 -11.31 15.17 0.91
N PRO A 35 -10.37 14.50 0.22
CA PRO A 35 -10.49 13.07 -0.09
C PRO A 35 -10.57 12.20 1.18
N SER A 36 -11.61 11.36 1.30
CA SER A 36 -11.92 10.59 2.53
C SER A 36 -10.96 9.45 2.85
N ASN A 37 -10.20 8.99 1.86
CA ASN A 37 -9.19 7.93 1.98
C ASN A 37 -7.79 8.45 2.38
N PHE A 38 -7.70 9.73 2.75
CA PHE A 38 -6.46 10.38 3.15
C PHE A 38 -6.55 10.96 4.56
N VAL A 39 -5.40 11.04 5.21
CA VAL A 39 -5.23 11.69 6.51
C VAL A 39 -4.34 12.91 6.32
N SER A 40 -4.83 14.08 6.75
CA SER A 40 -4.03 15.30 6.84
C SER A 40 -3.25 15.29 8.14
N THR A 41 -1.95 15.55 8.05
CA THR A 41 -1.07 15.69 9.22
C THR A 41 0.05 16.70 8.93
N VAL A 42 0.98 16.86 9.85
CA VAL A 42 2.10 17.80 9.78
C VAL A 42 3.36 17.14 10.34
N SER A 43 4.47 17.30 9.63
CA SER A 43 5.79 17.10 10.22
C SER A 43 6.39 18.45 10.61
N GLY A 44 7.15 18.49 11.71
CA GLY A 44 7.71 19.73 12.25
C GLY A 44 6.72 20.52 13.10
N LEU A 45 6.73 21.84 12.93
CA LEU A 45 5.94 22.80 13.70
C LEU A 45 4.65 23.20 12.97
N GLY A 46 3.67 23.74 13.68
CA GLY A 46 2.43 24.27 13.11
C GLY A 46 1.31 23.24 13.01
N GLU A 47 0.21 23.62 12.36
CA GLU A 47 -1.00 22.80 12.24
C GLU A 47 -0.99 21.87 11.02
N ALA A 48 -1.86 20.86 10.98
CA ALA A 48 -2.06 20.06 9.78
C ALA A 48 -2.46 20.90 8.55
N GLY A 49 -2.10 20.43 7.36
CA GLY A 49 -2.47 21.09 6.11
C GLY A 49 -3.98 21.14 5.88
N VAL A 50 -4.42 22.14 5.09
CA VAL A 50 -5.80 22.20 4.59
C VAL A 50 -5.81 21.70 3.15
N TRP A 51 -6.32 20.49 2.95
CA TRP A 51 -6.34 19.82 1.66
C TRP A 51 -7.75 19.77 1.09
N LYS A 52 -7.92 20.22 -0.16
CA LYS A 52 -9.24 20.35 -0.79
C LYS A 52 -9.17 20.02 -2.27
N ILE A 53 -10.30 19.60 -2.83
CA ILE A 53 -10.47 19.51 -4.27
C ILE A 53 -10.79 20.88 -4.85
N VAL A 54 -10.08 21.26 -5.91
CA VAL A 54 -10.31 22.49 -6.67
C VAL A 54 -10.37 22.17 -8.16
N GLU A 55 -10.80 23.13 -8.99
CA GLU A 55 -10.71 23.01 -10.44
C GLU A 55 -9.50 23.77 -10.96
N ASP A 56 -8.73 23.16 -11.87
CA ASP A 56 -7.63 23.80 -12.58
C ASP A 56 -7.57 23.30 -14.03
N ASP A 57 -7.04 24.12 -14.94
CA ASP A 57 -6.78 23.70 -16.31
C ASP A 57 -5.51 22.85 -16.37
N VAL A 58 -5.68 21.56 -16.61
CA VAL A 58 -4.56 20.62 -16.67
C VAL A 58 -4.28 20.25 -18.12
N PRO A 59 -3.06 20.49 -18.63
CA PRO A 59 -2.67 20.11 -19.99
C PRO A 59 -2.81 18.61 -20.23
N SER A 60 -3.10 18.22 -21.47
CA SER A 60 -3.00 16.82 -21.91
C SER A 60 -1.60 16.27 -21.65
N ALA A 61 -1.52 15.00 -21.22
CA ALA A 61 -0.26 14.27 -21.12
C ALA A 61 0.28 13.84 -22.49
N PHE A 62 -0.54 13.88 -23.54
CA PHE A 62 -0.14 13.56 -24.90
C PHE A 62 0.46 14.78 -25.60
N ALA A 63 1.57 14.56 -26.31
CA ALA A 63 2.14 15.58 -27.18
C ALA A 63 1.10 16.02 -28.23
N PRO A 64 1.08 17.31 -28.59
CA PRO A 64 0.21 17.79 -29.67
C PRO A 64 0.49 17.02 -30.97
N LEU A 65 -0.57 16.65 -31.69
CA LEU A 65 -0.47 15.89 -32.94
C LEU A 65 0.21 16.69 -34.09
N SER A 66 0.39 18.00 -33.92
CA SER A 66 1.15 18.85 -34.85
C SER A 66 1.97 19.92 -34.10
N PRO A 67 3.10 20.38 -34.66
CA PRO A 67 4.00 21.34 -34.00
C PRO A 67 3.37 22.70 -33.66
N ASN A 68 2.28 23.07 -34.34
CA ASN A 68 1.57 24.35 -34.17
C ASN A 68 0.26 24.21 -33.38
N ALA A 69 -0.09 23.01 -32.92
CA ALA A 69 -1.30 22.82 -32.14
C ALA A 69 -1.08 23.30 -30.71
N THR A 70 -1.97 24.19 -30.25
CA THR A 70 -2.01 24.60 -28.84
C THR A 70 -2.20 23.35 -27.97
N PRO A 71 -1.38 23.14 -26.92
CA PRO A 71 -1.59 22.04 -25.99
C PRO A 71 -3.02 22.11 -25.45
N SER A 72 -3.83 21.11 -25.75
CA SER A 72 -5.18 21.04 -25.21
C SER A 72 -5.10 20.92 -23.70
N SER A 73 -5.82 21.78 -23.00
CA SER A 73 -6.03 21.68 -21.56
C SER A 73 -7.50 21.38 -21.30
N THR A 74 -7.77 20.69 -20.21
CA THR A 74 -9.13 20.41 -19.79
C THR A 74 -9.25 20.81 -18.33
N LYS A 75 -10.35 21.50 -18.01
CA LYS A 75 -10.69 21.83 -16.64
C LYS A 75 -10.96 20.54 -15.89
N ARG A 76 -10.14 20.23 -14.88
CA ARG A 76 -10.22 18.99 -14.10
C ARG A 76 -10.23 19.30 -12.62
N ARG A 77 -10.84 18.41 -11.85
CA ARG A 77 -10.73 18.42 -10.39
C ARG A 77 -9.36 17.89 -9.99
N VAL A 78 -8.67 18.67 -9.17
CA VAL A 78 -7.30 18.40 -8.70
C VAL A 78 -7.25 18.55 -7.19
N LEU A 79 -6.28 17.89 -6.57
CA LEU A 79 -6.01 18.07 -5.14
C LEU A 79 -5.20 19.34 -4.92
N ALA A 80 -5.56 20.14 -3.92
CA ALA A 80 -4.83 21.33 -3.52
C ALA A 80 -4.52 21.32 -2.03
N GLN A 81 -3.28 21.65 -1.68
CA GLN A 81 -2.97 22.22 -0.38
C GLN A 81 -3.32 23.72 -0.44
N THR A 82 -4.04 24.21 0.56
CA THR A 82 -4.51 25.61 0.62
C THR A 82 -4.19 26.35 1.92
N SER A 83 -3.47 25.71 2.86
CA SER A 83 -3.04 26.39 4.08
C SER A 83 -1.90 27.35 3.77
N LYS A 84 -1.95 28.53 4.39
CA LYS A 84 -0.99 29.62 4.20
C LYS A 84 -0.22 29.95 5.48
N ASP A 85 0.00 28.94 6.33
CA ASP A 85 0.79 29.09 7.54
C ASP A 85 2.25 29.38 7.18
N THR A 86 2.81 30.49 7.68
CA THR A 86 4.15 30.95 7.31
C THR A 86 5.26 30.40 8.20
N THR A 87 4.94 29.48 9.11
CA THR A 87 5.92 28.78 9.96
C THR A 87 6.96 28.07 9.09
N ASP A 88 8.26 28.25 9.36
CA ASP A 88 9.31 27.79 8.44
C ASP A 88 9.45 26.25 8.42
N GLU A 89 9.68 25.62 9.58
CA GLU A 89 9.76 24.16 9.68
C GLU A 89 8.37 23.53 9.82
N HIS A 90 7.43 23.95 8.96
CA HIS A 90 6.07 23.42 8.84
C HIS A 90 5.96 22.61 7.55
N PHE A 91 5.62 21.33 7.66
CA PHE A 91 5.55 20.42 6.52
C PHE A 91 4.18 19.74 6.45
N PRO A 92 3.18 20.37 5.80
CA PRO A 92 1.88 19.76 5.59
C PRO A 92 1.98 18.48 4.76
N LEU A 93 1.37 17.41 5.29
CA LEU A 93 1.30 16.09 4.67
C LEU A 93 -0.15 15.71 4.40
N LEU A 94 -0.38 15.00 3.30
CA LEU A 94 -1.63 14.27 3.05
C LEU A 94 -1.31 12.83 2.68
N ILE A 95 -1.60 11.91 3.61
CA ILE A 95 -1.16 10.51 3.54
C ILE A 95 -2.31 9.61 3.10
N TYR A 96 -2.10 8.80 2.08
CA TYR A 96 -3.05 7.76 1.69
C TYR A 96 -3.02 6.63 2.73
N ASN A 97 -4.18 6.34 3.34
CA ASN A 97 -4.21 5.51 4.55
C ASN A 97 -4.51 4.03 4.31
N ASN A 98 -4.90 3.65 3.10
CA ASN A 98 -5.49 2.32 2.85
C ASN A 98 -4.49 1.26 2.35
N GLU A 99 -3.21 1.61 2.16
CA GLU A 99 -2.19 0.66 1.67
C GLU A 99 -0.79 1.01 2.21
N VAL A 100 0.04 -0.03 2.41
CA VAL A 100 1.46 0.07 2.77
C VAL A 100 2.30 -0.48 1.62
N PHE A 101 3.12 0.38 1.02
CA PHE A 101 3.87 0.07 -0.18
C PHE A 101 5.31 -0.32 0.15
N GLY A 102 5.76 -1.49 -0.35
CA GLY A 102 7.16 -1.89 -0.35
C GLY A 102 7.86 -1.42 -1.63
N ASP A 103 7.71 -2.21 -2.68
CA ASP A 103 8.18 -1.91 -4.04
C ASP A 103 7.06 -1.24 -4.85
N PHE A 104 7.34 -0.05 -5.38
CA PHE A 104 6.37 0.74 -6.13
C PHE A 104 7.04 1.70 -7.11
N THR A 105 6.27 2.16 -8.09
CA THR A 105 6.49 3.39 -8.84
C THR A 105 5.26 4.27 -8.67
N VAL A 106 5.46 5.47 -8.14
CA VAL A 106 4.44 6.51 -8.10
C VAL A 106 4.79 7.58 -9.12
N THR A 107 3.79 8.03 -9.86
CA THR A 107 3.84 9.22 -10.70
C THR A 107 2.76 10.19 -10.21
N THR A 108 3.05 11.48 -10.29
CA THR A 108 2.06 12.54 -10.08
C THR A 108 2.43 13.74 -10.92
N ARG A 109 1.42 14.55 -11.26
CA ARG A 109 1.66 15.89 -11.75
C ARG A 109 1.49 16.87 -10.61
N PHE A 110 2.28 17.94 -10.61
CA PHE A 110 2.17 19.00 -9.62
C PHE A 110 2.31 20.39 -10.24
N LYS A 111 1.79 21.40 -9.54
CA LYS A 111 1.88 22.82 -9.92
C LYS A 111 2.03 23.66 -8.66
N CYS A 112 3.12 24.44 -8.58
CA CYS A 112 3.32 25.40 -7.49
C CYS A 112 2.55 26.68 -7.81
N ILE A 113 1.62 27.10 -6.94
CA ILE A 113 0.70 28.22 -7.23
C ILE A 113 1.17 29.51 -6.58
N SER A 114 1.38 29.50 -5.26
CA SER A 114 1.72 30.69 -4.50
C SER A 114 2.32 30.33 -3.14
N GLY A 115 2.84 31.34 -2.45
CA GLY A 115 3.43 31.27 -1.12
C GLY A 115 4.55 32.30 -1.00
N GLU A 116 4.64 32.94 0.16
CA GLU A 116 5.63 33.95 0.50
C GLU A 116 6.92 33.31 1.03
N LYS A 117 6.80 32.34 1.94
CA LYS A 117 7.98 31.65 2.52
C LYS A 117 8.43 30.50 1.64
N ALA A 118 7.49 29.82 1.00
CA ALA A 118 7.78 28.66 0.19
C ALA A 118 6.87 28.56 -1.03
N GLN A 119 7.44 28.17 -2.16
CA GLN A 119 6.67 27.70 -3.32
C GLN A 119 7.20 26.34 -3.72
N MET A 120 6.61 25.27 -3.17
CA MET A 120 7.07 23.92 -3.41
C MET A 120 5.98 22.87 -3.30
N ALA A 121 6.22 21.75 -3.95
CA ALA A 121 5.38 20.56 -3.96
C ALA A 121 6.27 19.33 -3.95
N GLY A 122 5.81 18.24 -3.34
CA GLY A 122 6.56 16.99 -3.29
C GLY A 122 5.69 15.78 -3.02
N LEU A 123 6.34 14.63 -3.12
CA LEU A 123 5.81 13.35 -2.69
C LEU A 123 6.52 12.92 -1.42
N VAL A 124 5.73 12.49 -0.43
CA VAL A 124 6.21 11.76 0.74
C VAL A 124 5.97 10.28 0.52
N PHE A 125 6.93 9.44 0.85
CA PHE A 125 6.86 8.01 0.58
C PHE A 125 7.64 7.19 1.59
N ARG A 126 7.25 5.91 1.70
CA ARG A 126 7.62 5.03 2.82
C ARG A 126 7.43 5.72 4.18
N TYR A 127 6.34 6.47 4.28
CA TYR A 127 5.92 7.16 5.47
C TYR A 127 5.53 6.15 6.57
N GLN A 128 6.17 6.26 7.73
CA GLN A 128 5.79 5.52 8.93
C GLN A 128 4.88 6.39 9.81
N ASP A 129 5.34 7.60 10.10
CA ASP A 129 4.74 8.61 10.96
C ASP A 129 5.32 9.99 10.61
N GLU A 130 4.88 11.03 11.33
CA GLU A 130 5.26 12.43 11.16
C GLU A 130 6.76 12.70 11.32
N ASP A 131 7.52 11.76 11.88
CA ASP A 131 8.95 11.89 12.18
C ASP A 131 9.83 10.97 11.31
N ASN A 132 9.23 10.07 10.52
CA ASN A 132 9.94 8.99 9.83
C ASN A 132 9.40 8.75 8.42
N PHE A 133 10.06 9.33 7.41
CA PHE A 133 9.68 9.20 6.00
C PHE A 133 10.79 9.62 5.02
N TYR A 134 10.60 9.33 3.73
CA TYR A 134 11.33 9.97 2.65
C TYR A 134 10.48 11.03 1.95
N VAL A 135 11.13 12.08 1.45
CA VAL A 135 10.47 13.10 0.64
C VAL A 135 11.33 13.46 -0.56
N VAL A 136 10.70 13.60 -1.72
CA VAL A 136 11.29 14.31 -2.86
C VAL A 136 10.42 15.52 -3.17
N ARG A 137 11.05 16.69 -3.32
CA ARG A 137 10.34 17.96 -3.50
C ARG A 137 10.99 18.84 -4.55
N ALA A 138 10.13 19.55 -5.27
CA ALA A 138 10.45 20.58 -6.23
C ALA A 138 10.14 21.95 -5.61
N SER A 139 11.09 22.89 -5.61
CA SER A 139 10.84 24.29 -5.23
C SER A 139 10.97 25.22 -6.42
N ALA A 140 9.90 25.95 -6.70
CA ALA A 140 9.86 27.01 -7.71
C ALA A 140 10.62 28.26 -7.24
N SER A 141 10.38 28.68 -6.00
CA SER A 141 11.10 29.80 -5.37
C SER A 141 12.61 29.56 -5.24
N GLY A 142 13.02 28.33 -4.95
CA GLY A 142 14.41 27.96 -4.70
C GLY A 142 15.15 27.39 -5.90
N ASN A 143 14.47 27.12 -7.03
CA ASN A 143 15.04 26.45 -8.20
C ASN A 143 15.85 25.20 -7.85
N THR A 144 15.24 24.29 -7.08
CA THR A 144 15.91 23.05 -6.67
C THR A 144 14.95 21.87 -6.69
N PHE A 145 15.47 20.71 -7.06
CA PHE A 145 14.80 19.42 -6.91
C PHE A 145 15.61 18.58 -5.93
N ARG A 146 15.04 18.29 -4.76
CA ARG A 146 15.80 17.70 -3.65
C ARG A 146 15.07 16.52 -3.02
N PHE A 147 15.85 15.50 -2.71
CA PHE A 147 15.49 14.39 -1.86
C PHE A 147 15.98 14.65 -0.44
N TYR A 148 15.16 14.25 0.53
CA TYR A 148 15.53 14.18 1.93
C TYR A 148 15.01 12.88 2.55
N LYS A 149 15.74 12.42 3.56
CA LYS A 149 15.26 11.44 4.52
C LYS A 149 14.96 12.14 5.84
N VAL A 150 13.86 11.81 6.49
CA VAL A 150 13.53 12.26 7.84
C VAL A 150 13.52 11.04 8.76
N VAL A 151 14.30 11.07 9.84
CA VAL A 151 14.34 10.01 10.87
C VAL A 151 14.31 10.67 12.24
N GLY A 152 13.35 10.29 13.08
CA GLY A 152 13.14 10.92 14.39
C GLY A 152 12.97 12.44 14.30
N GLY A 153 12.24 12.92 13.29
CA GLY A 153 11.98 14.34 13.03
C GLY A 153 13.17 15.09 12.44
N GLN A 154 14.33 14.46 12.30
CA GLN A 154 15.53 15.09 11.76
C GLN A 154 15.66 14.85 10.26
N ARG A 155 15.65 15.94 9.50
CA ARG A 155 15.83 15.95 8.05
C ARG A 155 17.32 15.85 7.68
N SER A 156 17.65 14.95 6.74
CA SER A 156 19.00 14.77 6.22
C SER A 156 19.51 15.98 5.44
N THR A 157 20.78 15.97 5.08
CA THR A 157 21.31 16.89 4.07
C THR A 157 20.58 16.69 2.73
N PRO A 158 20.30 17.76 1.96
CA PRO A 158 19.63 17.66 0.67
C PRO A 158 20.49 16.92 -0.36
N ILE A 159 19.88 15.99 -1.08
CA ILE A 159 20.49 15.35 -2.25
C ILE A 159 19.73 15.80 -3.50
N GLY A 160 20.42 16.21 -4.55
CA GLY A 160 19.81 16.60 -5.83
C GLY A 160 20.34 17.91 -6.39
N PRO A 161 19.89 18.30 -7.59
CA PRO A 161 20.42 19.45 -8.30
C PRO A 161 19.72 20.77 -7.96
N GLU A 162 20.36 21.85 -8.37
CA GLU A 162 19.67 23.10 -8.71
C GLU A 162 19.14 22.98 -10.13
N ILE A 163 17.85 23.25 -10.30
CA ILE A 163 17.14 23.17 -11.57
C ILE A 163 15.98 24.15 -11.53
N GLN A 164 15.77 24.89 -12.61
CA GLN A 164 14.66 25.83 -12.69
C GLN A 164 13.32 25.07 -12.66
N ILE A 165 12.42 25.52 -11.80
CA ILE A 165 11.07 24.95 -11.67
C ILE A 165 10.08 26.10 -11.80
N PRO A 166 9.55 26.37 -13.00
CA PRO A 166 8.60 27.45 -13.19
C PRO A 166 7.35 27.29 -12.32
N GLY A 167 7.01 28.34 -11.56
CA GLY A 167 5.72 28.41 -10.87
C GLY A 167 4.57 28.54 -11.87
N GLY A 168 3.37 28.13 -11.46
CA GLY A 168 2.17 28.22 -12.29
C GLY A 168 2.13 27.26 -13.48
N THR A 169 3.10 26.35 -13.62
CA THR A 169 3.11 25.31 -14.66
C THR A 169 3.04 23.91 -14.08
N TRP A 170 2.37 23.01 -14.81
CA TRP A 170 2.30 21.59 -14.46
C TRP A 170 3.61 20.88 -14.81
N HIS A 171 4.13 20.12 -13.85
CA HIS A 171 5.32 19.29 -13.97
C HIS A 171 5.01 17.84 -13.60
N ASP A 172 5.78 16.90 -14.14
CA ASP A 172 5.67 15.49 -13.80
C ASP A 172 6.73 15.10 -12.78
N LEU A 173 6.35 14.37 -11.74
CA LEU A 173 7.22 13.86 -10.70
C LEU A 173 7.02 12.35 -10.60
N SER A 174 8.11 11.59 -10.53
CA SER A 174 8.06 10.15 -10.26
C SER A 174 9.08 9.71 -9.24
N VAL A 175 8.68 8.71 -8.43
CA VAL A 175 9.54 7.98 -7.51
C VAL A 175 9.36 6.49 -7.77
N THR A 176 10.47 5.78 -7.97
CA THR A 176 10.51 4.31 -8.03
C THR A 176 11.34 3.78 -6.86
N CYS A 177 10.73 2.89 -6.08
CA CYS A 177 11.39 2.12 -5.03
C CYS A 177 11.42 0.63 -5.40
N LYS A 178 12.61 0.01 -5.36
CA LYS A 178 12.80 -1.44 -5.53
C LYS A 178 13.77 -1.95 -4.46
N GLY A 179 13.27 -2.70 -3.49
CA GLY A 179 14.03 -3.05 -2.29
C GLY A 179 14.51 -1.79 -1.56
N ASN A 180 15.82 -1.60 -1.48
CA ASN A 180 16.42 -0.41 -0.87
C ASN A 180 16.87 0.67 -1.89
N GLN A 181 16.63 0.45 -3.18
CA GLN A 181 16.98 1.40 -4.24
C GLN A 181 15.86 2.41 -4.47
N ILE A 182 16.22 3.69 -4.57
CA ILE A 182 15.29 4.79 -4.79
C ILE A 182 15.75 5.60 -6.00
N ARG A 183 14.85 5.83 -6.95
CA ARG A 183 15.05 6.71 -8.11
C ARG A 183 13.97 7.78 -8.14
N CYS A 184 14.37 9.02 -8.42
CA CYS A 184 13.44 10.15 -8.53
C CYS A 184 13.67 10.89 -9.84
N SER A 185 12.59 11.13 -10.58
CA SER A 185 12.62 11.87 -11.84
C SER A 185 11.70 13.08 -11.82
N LEU A 186 12.08 14.10 -12.59
CA LEU A 186 11.31 15.31 -12.83
C LEU A 186 11.17 15.48 -14.34
N ASN A 187 9.93 15.65 -14.83
CA ASN A 187 9.59 15.77 -16.25
C ASN A 187 10.22 14.66 -17.11
N GLY A 188 10.13 13.41 -16.63
CA GLY A 188 10.65 12.22 -17.30
C GLY A 188 12.17 12.02 -17.24
N LYS A 189 12.93 12.96 -16.64
CA LYS A 189 14.38 12.84 -16.49
C LYS A 189 14.77 12.47 -15.06
N GLU A 190 15.54 11.39 -14.88
CA GLU A 190 16.16 11.05 -13.59
C GLU A 190 17.07 12.20 -13.17
N ALA A 191 16.70 12.89 -12.09
CA ALA A 191 17.33 14.12 -11.65
C ALA A 191 18.08 13.96 -10.32
N ILE A 192 17.74 12.93 -9.54
CA ILE A 192 18.48 12.53 -8.34
C ILE A 192 19.33 11.30 -8.70
N PRO A 193 20.62 11.23 -8.31
CA PRO A 193 21.39 10.00 -8.42
C PRO A 193 20.66 8.84 -7.74
N MET A 194 20.72 7.63 -8.31
CA MET A 194 20.14 6.46 -7.66
C MET A 194 20.66 6.32 -6.23
N LEU A 195 19.73 6.27 -5.27
CA LEU A 195 20.05 6.15 -3.85
C LEU A 195 19.92 4.69 -3.41
N THR A 196 20.60 4.37 -2.31
CA THR A 196 20.46 3.09 -1.60
C THR A 196 20.34 3.40 -0.12
N ASP A 197 19.20 3.11 0.49
CA ASP A 197 18.94 3.42 1.90
C ASP A 197 18.07 2.33 2.56
N ASN A 198 18.45 1.89 3.75
CA ASN A 198 17.80 0.79 4.48
C ASN A 198 16.89 1.25 5.62
N SER A 199 16.65 2.56 5.79
CA SER A 199 15.93 3.09 6.95
C SER A 199 14.45 2.67 6.93
N PHE A 200 13.81 2.76 5.75
CA PHE A 200 12.42 2.34 5.56
C PHE A 200 12.32 1.47 4.31
N MET A 201 11.82 0.24 4.47
CA MET A 201 11.62 -0.73 3.38
C MET A 201 10.19 -0.75 2.83
N ALA A 202 9.23 -0.32 3.64
CA ALA A 202 7.84 -0.17 3.24
C ALA A 202 7.21 0.99 4.02
N GLY A 203 6.12 1.57 3.52
CA GLY A 203 5.35 2.58 4.24
C GLY A 203 4.29 3.21 3.35
N LYS A 204 3.59 4.21 3.86
CA LYS A 204 2.53 4.90 3.11
C LYS A 204 3.13 5.90 2.11
N ILE A 205 2.28 6.33 1.16
CA ILE A 205 2.60 7.34 0.16
C ILE A 205 1.62 8.50 0.31
N GLY A 206 2.08 9.71 0.03
CA GLY A 206 1.26 10.91 0.12
C GLY A 206 1.87 12.12 -0.56
N PHE A 207 1.27 13.27 -0.28
CA PHE A 207 1.67 14.58 -0.80
C PHE A 207 2.32 15.41 0.29
N TRP A 208 3.25 16.28 -0.11
CA TRP A 208 4.05 17.09 0.78
C TRP A 208 4.12 18.53 0.26
N THR A 209 4.05 19.50 1.16
CA THR A 209 4.34 20.93 0.91
C THR A 209 5.15 21.51 2.07
N LYS A 210 5.55 22.78 1.99
CA LYS A 210 6.25 23.49 3.06
C LYS A 210 5.59 24.83 3.34
N SER A 211 5.47 25.20 4.62
CA SER A 211 4.96 26.49 5.07
C SER A 211 3.65 26.86 4.35
N ASP A 212 3.62 28.02 3.70
CA ASP A 212 2.45 28.61 3.09
C ASP A 212 2.30 28.28 1.60
N ALA A 213 3.01 27.24 1.14
CA ALA A 213 2.99 26.80 -0.24
C ALA A 213 1.62 26.24 -0.64
N VAL A 214 0.88 27.02 -1.43
CA VAL A 214 -0.30 26.54 -2.15
C VAL A 214 0.19 25.79 -3.40
N SER A 215 -0.12 24.50 -3.46
CA SER A 215 0.33 23.61 -4.53
C SER A 215 -0.77 22.63 -4.92
N TYR A 216 -0.86 22.35 -6.22
CA TYR A 216 -1.87 21.44 -6.79
C TYR A 216 -1.22 20.14 -7.27
N PHE A 217 -2.00 19.06 -7.22
CA PHE A 217 -1.60 17.71 -7.62
C PHE A 217 -2.70 17.06 -8.47
N SER A 218 -2.31 16.38 -9.54
CA SER A 218 -3.23 15.64 -10.42
C SER A 218 -2.58 14.38 -10.96
N ASP A 219 -3.39 13.51 -11.58
CA ASP A 219 -2.94 12.33 -12.33
C ASP A 219 -2.00 11.43 -11.51
N THR A 220 -2.27 11.28 -10.21
CA THR A 220 -1.45 10.43 -9.35
C THR A 220 -1.78 8.97 -9.60
N HIS A 221 -0.74 8.20 -9.94
CA HIS A 221 -0.82 6.80 -10.30
C HIS A 221 0.30 6.03 -9.62
N ILE A 222 -0.03 4.88 -9.05
CA ILE A 222 0.89 4.03 -8.30
C ILE A 222 0.81 2.61 -8.84
N GLU A 223 1.92 2.14 -9.38
CA GLU A 223 2.16 0.73 -9.68
C GLU A 223 2.93 0.13 -8.53
N TYR A 224 2.46 -0.96 -7.95
CA TYR A 224 3.13 -1.57 -6.79
C TYR A 224 3.00 -3.08 -6.80
N THR A 225 3.89 -3.74 -6.06
CA THR A 225 3.75 -5.17 -5.76
C THR A 225 2.93 -5.28 -4.48
N PRO A 226 1.69 -5.84 -4.52
CA PRO A 226 0.93 -6.06 -3.30
C PRO A 226 1.74 -6.91 -2.33
N ARG A 227 1.76 -6.48 -1.06
CA ARG A 227 2.35 -7.31 -0.01
C ARG A 227 1.42 -8.49 0.21
N GLU A 228 1.90 -9.70 -0.10
CA GLU A 228 1.20 -10.91 0.28
C GLU A 228 1.39 -11.11 1.80
N PRO A 229 0.32 -11.10 2.61
CA PRO A 229 0.47 -11.34 4.04
C PRO A 229 1.08 -12.71 4.30
N ILE A 230 1.90 -12.84 5.35
CA ILE A 230 2.47 -14.14 5.77
C ILE A 230 1.35 -15.19 5.89
N ALA A 231 0.18 -14.82 6.40
CA ALA A 231 -0.99 -15.69 6.47
C ALA A 231 -1.41 -16.28 5.10
N GLN A 232 -1.41 -15.50 4.02
CA GLN A 232 -1.78 -15.98 2.69
C GLN A 232 -0.74 -16.96 2.14
N LYS A 233 0.55 -16.66 2.34
CA LYS A 233 1.63 -17.59 2.01
C LYS A 233 1.52 -18.90 2.80
N VAL A 234 1.24 -18.82 4.10
CA VAL A 234 1.01 -19.99 4.95
C VAL A 234 -0.15 -20.83 4.41
N VAL A 235 -1.30 -20.23 4.11
CA VAL A 235 -2.45 -20.95 3.56
C VAL A 235 -2.08 -21.69 2.27
N ARG A 236 -1.39 -21.03 1.35
CA ARG A 236 -0.92 -21.63 0.09
C ARG A 236 -0.02 -22.84 0.34
N ASP A 237 1.00 -22.68 1.19
CA ASP A 237 1.93 -23.76 1.53
C ASP A 237 1.21 -24.95 2.20
N MET A 238 0.24 -24.67 3.07
CA MET A 238 -0.54 -25.71 3.74
C MET A 238 -1.44 -26.48 2.76
N MET A 239 -2.03 -25.81 1.78
CA MET A 239 -2.81 -26.48 0.73
C MET A 239 -1.95 -27.43 -0.11
N ILE A 240 -0.68 -27.07 -0.38
CA ILE A 240 0.28 -27.96 -1.06
C ILE A 240 0.67 -29.14 -0.17
N ARG A 241 0.98 -28.87 1.11
CA ARG A 241 1.45 -29.88 2.07
C ARG A 241 0.38 -30.88 2.51
N TYR A 242 -0.89 -30.46 2.51
CA TYR A 242 -2.02 -31.29 2.95
C TYR A 242 -3.04 -31.50 1.82
N PRO A 243 -2.80 -32.46 0.89
CA PRO A 243 -3.68 -32.72 -0.26
C PRO A 243 -5.14 -33.08 0.09
N ARG A 244 -5.41 -33.42 1.34
CA ARG A 244 -6.76 -33.74 1.86
C ARG A 244 -7.61 -32.51 2.20
N LEU A 245 -7.01 -31.32 2.20
CA LEU A 245 -7.73 -30.06 2.40
C LEU A 245 -8.57 -29.76 1.15
N LEU A 246 -9.86 -29.52 1.36
CA LEU A 246 -10.75 -28.98 0.32
C LEU A 246 -10.78 -27.44 0.34
N GLY A 247 -10.29 -26.84 1.43
CA GLY A 247 -10.15 -25.41 1.58
C GLY A 247 -9.59 -25.05 2.93
N LEU A 248 -8.91 -23.90 2.99
CA LEU A 248 -8.31 -23.35 4.19
C LEU A 248 -8.48 -21.84 4.16
N LYS A 249 -8.94 -21.27 5.27
CA LYS A 249 -9.23 -19.84 5.35
C LYS A 249 -8.92 -19.30 6.74
N ILE A 250 -8.36 -18.10 6.81
CA ILE A 250 -8.06 -17.37 8.05
C ILE A 250 -8.88 -16.08 8.03
N THR A 251 -9.65 -15.85 9.09
CA THR A 251 -10.52 -14.67 9.26
C THR A 251 -10.12 -13.96 10.55
N ALA A 252 -9.92 -12.64 10.51
CA ALA A 252 -9.52 -11.87 11.69
C ALA A 252 -10.18 -10.49 11.72
N PHE A 253 -10.21 -9.88 12.90
CA PHE A 253 -10.64 -8.48 13.04
C PHE A 253 -9.52 -7.55 12.58
N LYS A 254 -9.86 -6.58 11.73
CA LYS A 254 -8.99 -5.43 11.44
C LYS A 254 -9.02 -4.44 12.60
N ALA A 255 -8.07 -3.49 12.62
CA ALA A 255 -8.06 -2.39 13.58
C ALA A 255 -9.35 -1.54 13.60
N SER A 256 -10.15 -1.60 12.52
CA SER A 256 -11.47 -0.97 12.43
C SER A 256 -12.61 -1.81 13.00
N ASP A 257 -12.32 -2.87 13.77
CA ASP A 257 -13.25 -3.91 14.25
C ASP A 257 -14.06 -4.63 13.15
N ALA A 258 -13.63 -4.52 11.89
CA ALA A 258 -14.24 -5.24 10.78
C ALA A 258 -13.67 -6.66 10.70
N LEU A 259 -14.53 -7.67 10.85
CA LEU A 259 -14.16 -9.07 10.64
C LEU A 259 -14.07 -9.37 9.15
N GLN A 260 -12.89 -9.77 8.66
CA GLN A 260 -12.66 -10.04 7.24
C GLN A 260 -11.79 -11.28 7.02
N VAL A 261 -11.96 -11.88 5.84
CA VAL A 261 -11.08 -12.96 5.36
C VAL A 261 -9.73 -12.37 5.00
N ILE A 262 -8.70 -12.79 5.73
CA ILE A 262 -7.34 -12.26 5.60
C ILE A 262 -6.46 -13.18 4.75
N ALA A 263 -6.75 -14.48 4.77
CA ALA A 263 -6.13 -15.45 3.89
C ALA A 263 -7.12 -16.54 3.48
N SER A 264 -7.07 -17.01 2.23
CA SER A 264 -7.91 -18.10 1.74
C SER A 264 -7.25 -18.88 0.61
N SER A 265 -7.53 -20.18 0.56
CA SER A 265 -7.23 -21.03 -0.59
C SER A 265 -8.14 -20.71 -1.80
N ASN A 266 -9.19 -19.92 -1.59
CA ASN A 266 -10.05 -19.38 -2.63
C ASN A 266 -9.86 -17.85 -2.67
N GLU A 267 -9.08 -17.36 -3.63
CA GLU A 267 -8.72 -15.94 -3.74
C GLU A 267 -9.94 -15.02 -3.85
N SER A 268 -11.06 -15.51 -4.40
CA SER A 268 -12.31 -14.73 -4.49
C SER A 268 -12.94 -14.40 -3.13
N GLU A 269 -12.48 -15.00 -2.04
CA GLU A 269 -12.95 -14.72 -0.67
C GLU A 269 -12.15 -13.64 0.04
N MET A 270 -10.96 -13.30 -0.45
CA MET A 270 -10.06 -12.34 0.18
C MET A 270 -10.75 -10.99 0.39
N GLY A 271 -10.64 -10.44 1.60
CA GLY A 271 -11.24 -9.16 1.98
C GLY A 271 -12.77 -9.18 2.22
N LYS A 272 -13.47 -10.28 1.92
CA LYS A 272 -14.91 -10.40 2.22
C LYS A 272 -15.15 -10.44 3.73
N ALA A 273 -16.35 -10.04 4.14
CA ALA A 273 -16.78 -10.09 5.53
C ALA A 273 -16.75 -11.53 6.07
N GLY A 274 -16.26 -11.69 7.30
CA GLY A 274 -16.33 -12.95 8.02
C GLY A 274 -17.74 -13.31 8.47
N SER A 275 -17.96 -14.59 8.74
CA SER A 275 -19.22 -15.14 9.22
C SER A 275 -19.40 -14.94 10.74
N LYS A 276 -20.64 -15.08 11.22
CA LYS A 276 -20.94 -15.08 12.67
C LYS A 276 -20.20 -16.20 13.41
N THR A 277 -20.05 -17.37 12.79
CA THR A 277 -19.30 -18.49 13.38
C THR A 277 -17.83 -18.13 13.57
N GLU A 278 -17.19 -17.50 12.59
CA GLU A 278 -15.80 -17.03 12.71
C GLU A 278 -15.66 -15.95 13.78
N ALA A 279 -16.65 -15.07 13.93
CA ALA A 279 -16.68 -14.10 15.02
C ALA A 279 -16.75 -14.78 16.40
N SER A 280 -17.64 -15.78 16.56
CA SER A 280 -17.79 -16.54 17.80
C SER A 280 -16.53 -17.33 18.16
N VAL A 281 -15.85 -17.94 17.18
CA VAL A 281 -14.57 -18.63 17.42
C VAL A 281 -13.55 -17.70 18.08
N ILE A 282 -13.43 -16.47 17.58
CA ILE A 282 -12.46 -15.51 18.10
C ILE A 282 -12.86 -15.02 19.49
N LYS A 283 -14.15 -14.70 19.69
CA LYS A 283 -14.65 -14.10 20.94
C LYS A 283 -14.84 -15.08 22.08
N GLU A 284 -15.32 -16.27 21.78
CA GLU A 284 -15.67 -17.31 22.76
C GLU A 284 -14.51 -18.29 22.96
N ASP A 285 -13.50 -18.25 22.07
CA ASP A 285 -12.32 -19.09 22.13
C ASP A 285 -12.64 -20.59 22.08
N GLN A 286 -13.67 -20.94 21.32
CA GLN A 286 -14.19 -22.30 21.12
C GLN A 286 -14.15 -22.73 19.66
N PHE A 287 -14.10 -24.04 19.45
CA PHE A 287 -14.20 -24.62 18.12
C PHE A 287 -15.66 -24.89 17.75
N TYR A 288 -15.96 -24.83 16.45
CA TYR A 288 -17.27 -25.21 15.91
C TYR A 288 -17.08 -26.13 14.71
N THR A 289 -18.12 -26.87 14.34
CA THR A 289 -18.12 -27.66 13.10
C THR A 289 -19.35 -27.39 12.27
N ALA A 290 -19.19 -27.46 10.95
CA ALA A 290 -20.29 -27.40 10.00
C ALA A 290 -20.19 -28.57 9.03
N LYS A 291 -21.26 -29.39 8.97
CA LYS A 291 -21.37 -30.50 8.02
C LYS A 291 -21.93 -30.00 6.69
N GLY A 292 -21.23 -30.33 5.61
CA GLY A 292 -21.71 -30.23 4.23
C GLY A 292 -21.98 -31.62 3.65
N LYS A 293 -22.40 -31.66 2.38
CA LYS A 293 -22.78 -32.91 1.70
C LYS A 293 -21.64 -33.93 1.61
N GLU A 294 -20.43 -33.47 1.29
CA GLU A 294 -19.22 -34.30 1.13
C GLU A 294 -18.00 -33.72 1.86
N SER A 295 -18.25 -32.79 2.77
CA SER A 295 -17.21 -32.10 3.51
C SER A 295 -17.62 -31.83 4.94
N ILE A 296 -16.65 -31.69 5.82
CA ILE A 296 -16.84 -31.10 7.14
C ILE A 296 -15.88 -29.91 7.25
N THR A 297 -16.40 -28.79 7.77
CA THR A 297 -15.59 -27.61 8.08
C THR A 297 -15.41 -27.55 9.59
N VAL A 298 -14.17 -27.41 10.04
CA VAL A 298 -13.83 -27.18 11.46
C VAL A 298 -13.32 -25.76 11.58
N TYR A 299 -13.93 -25.00 12.48
CA TYR A 299 -13.53 -23.65 12.83
C TYR A 299 -12.74 -23.70 14.14
N LEU A 300 -11.50 -23.22 14.14
CA LEU A 300 -10.60 -23.28 15.30
C LEU A 300 -10.07 -21.89 15.66
N PRO A 301 -9.88 -21.59 16.96
CA PRO A 301 -9.12 -20.43 17.36
C PRO A 301 -7.67 -20.59 16.91
N LEU A 302 -7.17 -19.60 16.18
CA LEU A 302 -5.76 -19.45 15.85
C LEU A 302 -5.14 -18.51 16.88
N ARG A 303 -4.21 -19.06 17.66
CA ARG A 303 -3.56 -18.35 18.77
C ARG A 303 -2.17 -17.88 18.41
N ASP A 304 -1.80 -16.72 18.95
CA ASP A 304 -0.44 -16.21 18.88
C ASP A 304 0.50 -16.93 19.88
N ARG A 305 1.76 -16.49 19.96
CA ARG A 305 2.74 -17.07 20.90
C ARG A 305 2.40 -16.86 22.38
N ASN A 306 1.55 -15.89 22.71
CA ASN A 306 1.11 -15.59 24.06
C ASN A 306 -0.16 -16.39 24.44
N GLY A 307 -0.75 -17.12 23.50
CA GLY A 307 -1.98 -17.89 23.68
C GLY A 307 -3.25 -17.10 23.42
N GLU A 308 -3.15 -15.85 22.98
CA GLU A 308 -4.28 -14.99 22.64
C GLU A 308 -4.85 -15.39 21.28
N THR A 309 -6.18 -15.47 21.18
CA THR A 309 -6.86 -15.81 19.93
C THR A 309 -6.91 -14.59 19.01
N ILE A 310 -6.09 -14.62 17.97
CA ILE A 310 -5.92 -13.51 17.02
C ILE A 310 -6.75 -13.68 15.74
N ALA A 311 -7.22 -14.89 15.44
CA ALA A 311 -8.02 -15.18 14.26
C ALA A 311 -8.84 -16.48 14.40
N ALA A 312 -9.80 -16.67 13.49
CA ALA A 312 -10.48 -17.94 13.26
C ALA A 312 -9.88 -18.64 12.04
N LEU A 313 -9.54 -19.92 12.21
CA LEU A 313 -9.09 -20.81 11.15
C LEU A 313 -10.24 -21.73 10.72
N SER A 314 -10.64 -21.64 9.45
CA SER A 314 -11.67 -22.49 8.85
C SER A 314 -10.99 -23.56 7.99
N ILE A 315 -11.04 -24.82 8.45
CA ILE A 315 -10.42 -25.97 7.78
C ILE A 315 -11.51 -26.84 7.16
N LYS A 316 -11.60 -26.86 5.83
CA LYS A 316 -12.55 -27.70 5.10
C LYS A 316 -11.90 -29.01 4.68
N LEU A 317 -12.45 -30.12 5.15
CA LEU A 317 -11.94 -31.47 4.91
C LEU A 317 -12.97 -32.29 4.15
N LYS A 318 -12.50 -33.24 3.33
CA LYS A 318 -13.37 -34.29 2.79
C LYS A 318 -13.93 -35.14 3.93
N SER A 319 -15.25 -35.33 3.94
CA SER A 319 -15.93 -36.20 4.91
C SER A 319 -15.80 -37.67 4.52
N PHE A 320 -15.97 -38.56 5.49
CA PHE A 320 -15.97 -40.01 5.29
C PHE A 320 -17.09 -40.67 6.11
N VAL A 321 -17.39 -41.94 5.83
CA VAL A 321 -18.40 -42.70 6.56
C VAL A 321 -17.99 -42.85 8.02
N GLY A 322 -18.86 -42.44 8.96
CA GLY A 322 -18.52 -42.41 10.39
C GLY A 322 -17.82 -41.11 10.85
N GLN A 323 -17.85 -40.05 10.04
CA GLN A 323 -17.36 -38.73 10.43
C GLN A 323 -18.13 -38.18 11.65
N THR A 324 -17.38 -37.86 12.72
CA THR A 324 -17.86 -37.19 13.95
C THR A 324 -17.19 -35.82 14.09
N GLU A 325 -17.66 -35.00 15.03
CA GLU A 325 -17.02 -33.72 15.33
C GLU A 325 -15.64 -33.93 15.97
N SER A 326 -15.54 -34.88 16.91
CA SER A 326 -14.29 -35.22 17.60
C SER A 326 -13.20 -35.70 16.63
N ASN A 327 -13.53 -36.56 15.68
CA ASN A 327 -12.53 -37.02 14.71
C ASN A 327 -12.23 -35.95 13.63
N ALA A 328 -13.14 -35.02 13.34
CA ALA A 328 -12.86 -33.84 12.51
C ALA A 328 -11.84 -32.93 13.19
N LEU A 329 -12.07 -32.66 14.48
CA LEU A 329 -11.21 -31.86 15.33
C LEU A 329 -9.80 -32.47 15.41
N ALA A 330 -9.71 -33.76 15.74
CA ALA A 330 -8.43 -34.47 15.85
C ALA A 330 -7.59 -34.39 14.55
N ARG A 331 -8.23 -34.43 13.38
CA ARG A 331 -7.57 -34.28 12.07
C ARG A 331 -7.13 -32.84 11.77
N SER A 332 -7.78 -31.86 12.39
CA SER A 332 -7.60 -30.43 12.18
C SER A 332 -6.54 -29.83 13.11
N LEU A 333 -6.37 -30.38 14.32
CA LEU A 333 -5.41 -29.89 15.31
C LEU A 333 -3.94 -29.85 14.83
N PRO A 334 -3.39 -30.85 14.10
CA PRO A 334 -2.03 -30.76 13.59
C PRO A 334 -1.84 -29.60 12.60
N ILE A 335 -2.83 -29.36 11.73
CA ILE A 335 -2.83 -28.26 10.76
C ILE A 335 -2.88 -26.92 11.50
N ASN A 336 -3.76 -26.79 12.49
CA ASN A 336 -3.85 -25.59 13.32
C ASN A 336 -2.53 -25.28 14.05
N LYS A 337 -1.91 -26.31 14.65
CA LYS A 337 -0.63 -26.17 15.37
C LYS A 337 0.50 -25.69 14.44
N GLU A 338 0.55 -26.22 13.23
CA GLU A 338 1.57 -25.84 12.25
C GLU A 338 1.38 -24.39 11.74
N ILE A 339 0.13 -23.98 11.51
CA ILE A 339 -0.20 -22.60 11.13
C ILE A 339 0.15 -21.66 12.27
N ALA A 340 -0.22 -21.98 13.51
CA ALA A 340 0.12 -21.18 14.69
C ALA A 340 1.64 -21.04 14.88
N ALA A 341 2.43 -22.08 14.59
CA ALA A 341 3.89 -22.00 14.65
C ALA A 341 4.49 -20.99 13.66
N ARG A 342 3.78 -20.70 12.55
CA ARG A 342 4.20 -19.75 11.51
C ARG A 342 3.55 -18.36 11.66
N ILE A 343 2.41 -18.26 12.33
CA ILE A 343 1.67 -17.02 12.59
C ILE A 343 1.72 -16.76 14.11
N GLN A 344 2.89 -16.32 14.57
CA GLN A 344 3.17 -16.14 16.01
C GLN A 344 2.68 -14.81 16.60
N GLU A 345 2.30 -13.84 15.77
CA GLU A 345 1.92 -12.48 16.16
C GLU A 345 0.79 -12.00 15.25
N ALA A 346 -0.11 -11.14 15.76
CA ALA A 346 -1.23 -10.60 14.99
C ALA A 346 -0.79 -9.89 13.70
N LYS A 347 0.39 -9.24 13.70
CA LYS A 347 0.93 -8.56 12.51
C LYS A 347 1.17 -9.52 11.34
N HIS A 348 1.52 -10.78 11.60
CA HIS A 348 1.72 -11.79 10.54
C HIS A 348 0.43 -12.12 9.78
N LEU A 349 -0.73 -11.73 10.31
CA LEU A 349 -1.99 -11.83 9.57
C LEU A 349 -2.03 -10.82 8.43
N PHE A 350 -1.45 -9.63 8.61
CA PHE A 350 -1.65 -8.49 7.71
C PHE A 350 -0.39 -8.07 6.94
N GLU A 351 0.80 -8.50 7.36
CA GLU A 351 2.09 -8.03 6.86
C GLU A 351 2.90 -9.01 6.01
#